data_AF-A0A6A4UMP9-F1
#
_entry.id   AF-A0A6A4UMP9-F1
#
_cell.length_a   1.000
_cell.length_b   1.000
_cell.length_c   1.000
_cell.angle_alpha   90.00
_cell.angle_beta   90.00
_cell.angle_gamma   90.00
#
_symmetry.space_group_name_H-M   'P 1'
#
loop_
_entity.id
_entity.type
_entity.pdbx_description
1 polymer ?
#
loop_
_entity_poly.entity_id
_entity_poly.type
_entity_poly.pdbx_seq_one_letter_code
_entity_poly.pdbx_strand_id
1 'polypeptide(L)'
;MMKTVEVLFTVFKKGKFPIDYLSRISASGSNLDEAKERLKKLVPEDFVLILTYYRSDYGIQAIKDTGETDDIAIRKVETRIPRNAKIVSKKLTVKGTSRNIQVSVTGSLKEALDEARYLIGPSEVVRTGRLVSPATQGIFGVGAKKAVFLVNVGQMAVAEAVYETPVDLTGCVGSEQMKNLIDQLKEWYKAEALKNSFLFLPDKRCEECGKPLKNNPFVTPNHVLCENCTNLFLGTTNWSLAIKHINLHLGPGVPKSIIETSERLKHHKKNIE
;
A
#
# COMPACT_ATOMS: atom_id res chain seq x y z
N MET A 1 -27.38 -6.88 -7.30
CA MET A 1 -26.87 -5.77 -8.14
C MET A 1 -25.58 -6.22 -8.80
N MET A 2 -25.67 -6.65 -10.07
CA MET A 2 -24.51 -7.03 -10.90
C MET A 2 -23.72 -5.75 -11.21
N LYS A 3 -22.51 -5.62 -10.66
CA LYS A 3 -21.64 -4.48 -10.96
C LYS A 3 -20.88 -4.74 -12.26
N THR A 4 -21.10 -3.80 -13.16
CA THR A 4 -20.40 -3.48 -14.40
C THR A 4 -18.92 -3.85 -14.33
N VAL A 5 -18.51 -4.79 -15.19
CA VAL A 5 -17.11 -5.01 -15.51
C VAL A 5 -16.68 -3.79 -16.33
N GLU A 6 -15.94 -2.86 -15.73
CA GLU A 6 -15.13 -1.92 -16.51
C GLU A 6 -13.97 -2.73 -17.13
N VAL A 7 -14.29 -3.47 -18.18
CA VAL A 7 -13.30 -3.93 -19.12
C VAL A 7 -12.82 -2.66 -19.80
N LEU A 8 -11.59 -2.24 -19.51
CA LEU A 8 -10.87 -1.34 -20.39
C LEU A 8 -10.60 -2.13 -21.68
N PHE A 9 -11.63 -2.25 -22.52
CA PHE A 9 -11.53 -2.80 -23.85
C PHE A 9 -10.68 -1.82 -24.64
N THR A 10 -9.39 -2.11 -24.77
CA THR A 10 -8.78 -1.88 -26.07
C THR A 10 -9.55 -2.78 -27.03
N VAL A 11 -10.50 -2.20 -27.77
CA VAL A 11 -11.37 -2.94 -28.70
C VAL A 11 -10.50 -3.73 -29.66
N PHE A 12 -10.45 -5.04 -29.45
CA PHE A 12 -9.69 -5.99 -30.24
C PHE A 12 -10.39 -6.15 -31.59
N LYS A 13 -9.96 -5.37 -32.59
CA LYS A 13 -10.30 -5.71 -33.98
C LYS A 13 -9.53 -6.97 -34.35
N LYS A 14 -10.26 -7.99 -34.79
CA LYS A 14 -9.77 -9.22 -35.43
C LYS A 14 -8.40 -9.01 -36.09
N GLY A 15 -7.35 -9.61 -35.53
CA GLY A 15 -6.10 -9.89 -36.24
C GLY A 15 -4.99 -8.83 -36.20
N LYS A 16 -5.08 -7.73 -35.44
CA LYS A 16 -3.92 -6.82 -35.27
C LYS A 16 -3.75 -6.38 -33.82
N PHE A 17 -2.96 -7.14 -33.05
CA PHE A 17 -2.36 -6.63 -31.83
C PHE A 17 -1.42 -5.48 -32.22
N PRO A 18 -1.48 -4.30 -31.55
CA PRO A 18 -0.39 -3.35 -31.69
C PRO A 18 0.91 -4.06 -31.34
N ILE A 19 1.90 -3.90 -32.21
CA ILE A 19 3.14 -4.68 -32.27
C ILE A 19 4.09 -4.28 -31.12
N ASP A 20 3.60 -4.35 -29.90
CA ASP A 20 4.39 -4.29 -28.68
C ASP A 20 4.60 -5.72 -28.19
N TYR A 21 5.82 -6.00 -27.76
CA TYR A 21 6.27 -7.34 -27.36
C TYR A 21 5.42 -7.95 -26.22
N LEU A 22 4.72 -7.10 -25.45
CA LEU A 22 3.77 -7.51 -24.42
C LEU A 22 2.44 -6.76 -24.58
N SER A 23 1.34 -7.49 -24.43
CA SER A 23 0.00 -6.93 -24.25
C SER A 23 -0.48 -7.15 -22.81
N ARG A 24 -1.26 -6.21 -22.27
CA ARG A 24 -1.77 -6.32 -20.89
C ARG A 24 -3.23 -6.79 -20.89
N ILE A 25 -3.50 -7.76 -20.03
CA ILE A 25 -4.84 -8.23 -19.68
C ILE A 25 -5.02 -8.07 -18.17
N SER A 26 -6.24 -7.84 -17.71
CA SER A 26 -6.53 -7.70 -16.28
C SER A 26 -7.77 -8.49 -15.90
N ALA A 27 -7.71 -9.14 -14.74
CA ALA A 27 -8.83 -9.86 -14.16
C ALA A 27 -8.91 -9.60 -12.66
N SER A 28 -10.14 -9.48 -12.16
CA SER A 28 -10.44 -9.33 -10.74
C SER A 28 -11.11 -10.59 -10.22
N GLY A 29 -10.76 -11.00 -9.00
CA GLY A 29 -11.36 -12.14 -8.29
C GLY A 29 -11.57 -11.84 -6.81
N SER A 30 -12.42 -12.64 -6.15
CA SER A 30 -12.60 -12.57 -4.69
C SER A 30 -11.36 -13.06 -3.94
N ASN A 31 -10.62 -13.97 -4.54
CA ASN A 31 -9.34 -14.48 -4.05
C ASN A 31 -8.33 -14.62 -5.20
N LEU A 32 -7.09 -14.99 -4.84
CA LEU A 32 -5.97 -15.07 -5.78
C LEU A 32 -6.21 -16.13 -6.87
N ASP A 33 -6.75 -17.29 -6.51
CA ASP A 33 -6.92 -18.41 -7.42
C ASP A 33 -8.01 -18.11 -8.44
N GLU A 34 -9.12 -17.53 -8.00
CA GLU A 34 -10.18 -17.07 -8.89
C GLU A 34 -9.67 -16.00 -9.87
N ALA A 35 -8.89 -15.04 -9.39
CA ALA A 35 -8.30 -14.02 -10.26
C ALA A 35 -7.36 -14.65 -11.31
N LYS A 36 -6.53 -15.63 -10.91
CA LYS A 36 -5.64 -16.36 -11.82
C LYS A 36 -6.41 -17.18 -12.85
N GLU A 37 -7.47 -17.87 -12.47
CA GLU A 37 -8.30 -18.64 -13.39
C GLU A 37 -8.98 -17.75 -14.42
N ARG A 38 -9.55 -16.62 -13.98
CA ARG A 38 -10.15 -15.62 -14.88
C ARG A 38 -9.11 -15.04 -15.82
N LEU A 39 -7.90 -14.75 -15.34
CA LEU A 39 -6.82 -14.25 -16.17
C LEU A 39 -6.40 -15.27 -17.23
N LYS A 40 -6.25 -16.54 -16.87
CA LYS A 40 -5.90 -17.62 -17.82
C LYS A 40 -6.92 -17.73 -18.96
N LYS A 41 -8.21 -17.57 -18.67
CA LYS A 41 -9.28 -17.59 -19.68
C LYS A 41 -9.23 -16.41 -20.66
N LEU A 42 -8.51 -15.33 -20.32
CA LEU A 42 -8.33 -14.16 -21.19
C LEU A 42 -7.07 -14.25 -22.05
N VAL A 43 -6.23 -15.27 -21.88
CA VAL A 43 -5.02 -15.46 -22.68
C VAL A 43 -5.43 -15.99 -24.07
N PRO A 44 -5.08 -15.29 -25.17
CA PRO A 44 -5.35 -15.80 -26.52
C PRO A 44 -4.53 -17.07 -26.81
N GLU A 45 -5.03 -17.95 -27.69
CA GLU A 45 -4.41 -19.26 -27.98
C GLU A 45 -2.96 -19.17 -28.49
N ASP A 46 -2.63 -18.14 -29.28
CA ASP A 46 -1.29 -17.94 -29.86
C ASP A 46 -0.29 -17.26 -28.89
N PHE A 47 -0.72 -16.97 -27.66
CA PHE A 47 0.05 -16.19 -26.70
C PHE A 47 0.22 -16.95 -25.39
N VAL A 48 1.28 -16.60 -24.67
CA VAL A 48 1.54 -17.13 -23.32
C VAL A 48 1.49 -16.02 -22.29
N LEU A 49 1.04 -16.37 -21.10
CA LEU A 49 1.08 -15.50 -19.93
C LEU A 49 2.51 -15.45 -19.39
N ILE A 50 3.13 -14.28 -19.45
CA ILE A 50 4.55 -14.10 -19.13
C ILE A 50 4.75 -13.54 -17.72
N LEU A 51 4.05 -12.45 -17.40
CA LEU A 51 4.14 -11.80 -16.09
C LEU A 51 2.76 -11.72 -15.46
N THR A 52 2.73 -11.83 -14.13
CA THR A 52 1.55 -11.51 -13.34
C THR A 52 1.95 -10.63 -12.17
N TYR A 53 1.18 -9.59 -11.91
CA TYR A 53 1.38 -8.70 -10.76
C TYR A 53 0.05 -8.13 -10.28
N TYR A 54 0.03 -7.78 -8.99
CA TYR A 54 -1.11 -7.16 -8.33
C TYR A 54 -1.04 -5.65 -8.47
N ARG A 55 -2.18 -5.03 -8.77
CA ARG A 55 -2.31 -3.56 -8.83
C ARG A 55 -2.48 -2.91 -7.46
N SER A 56 -3.03 -3.66 -6.50
CA SER A 56 -3.32 -3.17 -5.16
C SER A 56 -2.98 -4.22 -4.11
N ASP A 57 -2.86 -3.77 -2.87
CA ASP A 57 -2.82 -4.68 -1.73
C ASP A 57 -4.15 -5.44 -1.64
N TYR A 58 -4.07 -6.76 -1.61
CA TYR A 58 -5.20 -7.67 -1.65
C TYR A 58 -5.23 -8.57 -0.41
N GLY A 59 -6.39 -9.15 -0.12
CA GLY A 59 -6.61 -10.03 1.02
C GLY A 59 -7.06 -9.30 2.28
N ILE A 60 -6.96 -10.00 3.42
CA ILE A 60 -7.44 -9.50 4.71
C ILE A 60 -6.50 -8.43 5.25
N GLN A 61 -7.05 -7.26 5.49
CA GLN A 61 -6.36 -6.10 6.06
C GLN A 61 -7.13 -5.59 7.28
N ALA A 62 -6.41 -4.95 8.19
CA ALA A 62 -6.99 -4.29 9.35
C ALA A 62 -6.57 -2.83 9.35
N ILE A 63 -7.53 -1.94 9.58
CA ILE A 63 -7.28 -0.53 9.79
C ILE A 63 -7.79 -0.11 11.17
N LYS A 64 -7.03 0.74 11.84
CA LYS A 64 -7.37 1.34 13.12
C LYS A 64 -7.39 2.85 12.97
N ASP A 65 -8.38 3.49 13.58
CA ASP A 65 -8.44 4.94 13.67
C ASP A 65 -8.97 5.38 15.02
N THR A 66 -8.65 6.62 15.39
CA THR A 66 -8.99 7.21 16.68
C THR A 66 -9.92 8.40 16.52
N GLY A 67 -10.90 8.48 17.41
CA GLY A 67 -11.90 9.54 17.43
C GLY A 67 -12.15 10.06 18.84
N GLU A 68 -12.63 11.30 18.93
CA GLU A 68 -13.08 11.86 20.21
C GLU A 68 -14.34 11.19 20.73
N THR A 69 -15.14 10.61 19.84
CA THR A 69 -16.31 9.80 20.20
C THR A 69 -16.28 8.48 19.45
N ASP A 70 -17.04 7.51 19.94
CA ASP A 70 -17.22 6.20 19.29
C ASP A 70 -17.66 6.36 17.83
N ASP A 71 -18.64 7.25 17.58
CA ASP A 71 -19.15 7.53 16.24
C ASP A 71 -18.10 8.15 15.32
N ILE A 72 -17.29 9.08 15.84
CA ILE A 72 -16.21 9.70 15.06
C ILE A 72 -15.14 8.66 14.71
N ALA A 73 -14.73 7.81 15.66
CA ALA A 73 -13.74 6.76 15.43
C ALA A 73 -14.24 5.77 14.37
N ILE A 74 -15.49 5.33 14.52
CA ILE A 74 -16.17 4.45 13.57
C ILE A 74 -16.22 5.07 12.17
N ARG A 75 -16.67 6.32 12.05
CA ARG A 75 -16.84 7.00 10.77
C ARG A 75 -15.50 7.18 10.07
N LYS A 76 -14.45 7.54 10.81
CA LYS A 76 -13.09 7.67 10.25
C LYS A 76 -12.61 6.34 9.67
N VAL A 77 -12.77 5.25 10.40
CA VAL A 77 -12.45 3.90 9.90
C VAL A 77 -13.24 3.60 8.62
N GLU A 78 -14.55 3.83 8.58
CA GLU A 78 -15.38 3.58 7.39
C GLU A 78 -14.94 4.40 6.18
N THR A 79 -14.58 5.67 6.37
CA THR A 79 -14.13 6.53 5.27
C THR A 79 -12.79 6.10 4.65
N ARG A 80 -12.00 5.33 5.38
CA ARG A 80 -10.69 4.82 4.90
C ARG A 80 -10.78 3.44 4.27
N ILE A 81 -11.88 2.72 4.42
CA ILE A 81 -12.07 1.40 3.79
C ILE A 81 -12.25 1.61 2.27
N PRO A 82 -11.49 0.90 1.42
CA PRO A 82 -11.67 0.98 -0.03
C PRO A 82 -13.11 0.61 -0.44
N ARG A 83 -13.69 1.35 -1.39
CA ARG A 83 -15.11 1.17 -1.80
C ARG A 83 -15.44 -0.23 -2.33
N ASN A 84 -14.43 -0.96 -2.80
CA ASN A 84 -14.54 -2.32 -3.33
C ASN A 84 -14.23 -3.40 -2.28
N ALA A 85 -13.87 -3.04 -1.04
CA ALA A 85 -13.56 -4.00 0.01
C ALA A 85 -14.82 -4.57 0.66
N LYS A 86 -14.77 -5.86 1.03
CA LYS A 86 -15.78 -6.53 1.85
C LYS A 86 -15.41 -6.39 3.31
N ILE A 87 -16.27 -5.76 4.10
CA ILE A 87 -16.05 -5.64 5.55
C ILE A 87 -16.29 -7.02 6.20
N VAL A 88 -15.27 -7.55 6.87
CA VAL A 88 -15.33 -8.83 7.59
C VAL A 88 -15.78 -8.61 9.03
N SER A 89 -15.19 -7.62 9.70
CA SER A 89 -15.58 -7.23 11.05
C SER A 89 -15.31 -5.76 11.31
N LYS A 90 -16.08 -5.20 12.24
CA LYS A 90 -15.91 -3.84 12.74
C LYS A 90 -16.18 -3.87 14.22
N LYS A 91 -15.23 -3.38 15.02
CA LYS A 91 -15.35 -3.35 16.48
C LYS A 91 -14.77 -2.07 17.05
N LEU A 92 -15.33 -1.62 18.15
CA LEU A 92 -14.71 -0.64 19.03
C LEU A 92 -13.73 -1.38 19.93
N THR A 93 -12.44 -1.08 19.76
CA THR A 93 -11.36 -1.67 20.57
C THR A 93 -11.21 -0.91 21.88
N VAL A 94 -11.46 0.41 21.88
CA VAL A 94 -11.51 1.26 23.07
C VAL A 94 -12.73 2.18 22.95
N LYS A 95 -13.56 2.23 23.99
CA LYS A 95 -14.70 3.17 24.06
C LYS A 95 -14.22 4.54 24.53
N GLY A 96 -14.75 5.58 23.91
CA GLY A 96 -14.56 6.94 24.36
C GLY A 96 -15.24 7.15 25.71
N THR A 97 -14.47 7.53 26.72
CA THR A 97 -15.00 7.88 28.04
C THR A 97 -14.73 9.35 28.32
N SER A 98 -15.54 9.96 29.17
CA SER A 98 -15.32 11.33 29.64
C SER A 98 -15.41 11.36 31.15
N ARG A 99 -14.45 12.03 31.77
CA ARG A 99 -14.43 12.30 33.20
C ARG A 99 -14.01 13.73 33.44
N ASN A 100 -14.43 14.27 34.58
CA ASN A 100 -14.01 15.59 35.01
C ASN A 100 -12.94 15.45 36.08
N ILE A 101 -11.88 16.24 35.97
CA ILE A 101 -10.87 16.41 37.02
C ILE A 101 -10.94 17.84 37.55
N GLN A 102 -10.70 18.01 38.85
CA GLN A 102 -10.59 19.34 39.44
C GLN A 102 -9.12 19.73 39.50
N VAL A 103 -8.81 20.93 39.00
CA VAL A 103 -7.45 21.47 38.96
C VAL A 103 -7.45 22.83 39.63
N SER A 104 -6.53 23.00 40.59
CA SER A 104 -6.41 24.22 41.39
C SER A 104 -5.18 25.01 40.98
N VAL A 105 -5.38 26.15 40.32
CA VAL A 105 -4.29 27.03 39.84
C VAL A 105 -4.44 28.45 40.36
N THR A 106 -3.34 29.18 40.39
CA THR A 106 -3.32 30.58 40.85
C THR A 106 -3.78 31.57 39.78
N GLY A 107 -3.65 31.21 38.50
CA GLY A 107 -3.99 32.10 37.39
C GLY A 107 -5.15 31.61 36.54
N SER A 108 -4.92 31.57 35.24
CA SER A 108 -5.99 31.49 34.23
C SER A 108 -6.46 30.07 33.90
N LEU A 109 -7.57 29.96 33.15
CA LEU A 109 -8.04 28.68 32.60
C LEU A 109 -6.95 27.97 31.78
N LYS A 110 -6.10 28.72 31.08
CA LYS A 110 -5.01 28.14 30.27
C LYS A 110 -4.02 27.36 31.13
N GLU A 111 -3.62 27.93 32.27
CA GLU A 111 -2.76 27.24 33.24
C GLU A 111 -3.42 25.98 33.78
N ALA A 112 -4.74 26.01 34.05
CA ALA A 112 -5.47 24.83 34.48
C ALA A 112 -5.52 23.72 33.41
N LEU A 113 -5.62 24.07 32.13
CA LEU A 113 -5.59 23.10 31.03
C LEU A 113 -4.19 22.51 30.80
N ASP A 114 -3.13 23.31 30.98
CA ASP A 114 -1.76 22.83 30.89
C ASP A 114 -1.42 21.92 32.08
N GLU A 115 -1.79 22.31 33.30
CA GLU A 115 -1.60 21.49 34.51
C GLU A 115 -2.38 20.17 34.41
N ALA A 116 -3.59 20.20 33.86
CA ALA A 116 -4.39 18.99 33.61
C ALA A 116 -3.66 17.97 32.73
N ARG A 117 -2.79 18.39 31.79
CA ARG A 117 -2.06 17.46 30.92
C ARG A 117 -1.07 16.58 31.68
N TYR A 118 -0.57 17.04 32.83
CA TYR A 118 0.32 16.25 33.68
C TYR A 118 -0.43 15.27 34.59
N LEU A 119 -1.76 15.42 34.71
CA LEU A 119 -2.62 14.63 35.61
C LEU A 119 -3.41 13.52 34.88
N ILE A 120 -3.27 13.42 33.56
CA ILE A 120 -4.02 12.48 32.72
C ILE A 120 -3.14 11.37 32.17
N GLY A 121 -3.75 10.24 31.84
CA GLY A 121 -3.05 9.11 31.23
C GLY A 121 -2.67 9.35 29.76
N PRO A 122 -1.74 8.55 29.19
CA PRO A 122 -1.23 8.74 27.82
C PRO A 122 -2.28 8.55 26.71
N SER A 123 -3.46 8.00 27.01
CA SER A 123 -4.56 7.81 26.06
C SER A 123 -5.73 8.79 26.26
N GLU A 124 -5.57 9.72 27.21
CA GLU A 124 -6.56 10.74 27.55
C GLU A 124 -6.16 12.10 26.93
N VAL A 125 -7.16 12.94 26.66
CA VAL A 125 -6.97 14.27 26.08
C VAL A 125 -7.82 15.29 26.85
N VAL A 126 -7.21 16.43 27.17
CA VAL A 126 -7.90 17.60 27.75
C VAL A 126 -8.79 18.22 26.69
N ARG A 127 -10.10 18.33 26.94
CA ARG A 127 -11.06 18.91 25.98
C ARG A 127 -11.39 20.35 26.28
N THR A 128 -11.97 20.59 27.45
CA THR A 128 -12.50 21.90 27.86
C THR A 128 -12.32 22.07 29.36
N GLY A 129 -12.41 23.29 29.85
CA GLY A 129 -12.46 23.55 31.28
C GLY A 129 -13.40 24.69 31.60
N ARG A 130 -13.96 24.67 32.81
CA ARG A 130 -14.83 25.73 33.33
C ARG A 130 -14.41 26.11 34.73
N LEU A 131 -14.52 27.40 35.06
CA LEU A 131 -14.27 27.89 36.40
C LEU A 131 -15.40 27.41 37.33
N VAL A 132 -15.02 26.80 38.45
CA VAL A 132 -15.94 26.37 39.51
C VAL A 132 -15.89 27.34 40.68
N SER A 133 -14.69 27.74 41.09
CA SER A 133 -14.48 28.70 42.16
C SER A 133 -13.41 29.71 41.75
N PRO A 134 -13.70 31.03 41.78
CA PRO A 134 -12.69 32.05 41.52
C PRO A 134 -11.61 32.04 42.61
N ALA A 135 -10.43 32.53 42.27
CA ALA A 135 -9.38 32.80 43.25
C ALA A 135 -9.81 33.95 44.16
N THR A 136 -9.50 33.85 45.45
CA THR A 136 -9.76 34.92 46.42
C THR A 136 -8.44 35.44 46.97
N GLN A 137 -8.28 36.76 47.03
CA GLN A 137 -7.14 37.39 47.69
C GLN A 137 -7.45 37.57 49.17
N GLY A 138 -6.58 37.04 50.03
CA GLY A 138 -6.64 37.23 51.48
C GLY A 138 -5.97 38.53 51.92
N ILE A 139 -6.33 39.05 53.09
CA ILE A 139 -5.71 40.25 53.68
C ILE A 139 -4.24 39.90 54.03
N PHE A 140 -3.28 40.61 53.46
CA PHE A 140 -1.84 40.31 53.55
C PHE A 140 -1.47 38.85 53.16
N GLY A 141 -2.23 38.24 52.24
CA GLY A 141 -1.99 36.86 51.77
C GLY A 141 -2.55 35.76 52.68
N VAL A 142 -3.01 36.11 53.88
CA VAL A 142 -3.65 35.16 54.81
C VAL A 142 -5.08 34.88 54.33
N GLY A 143 -5.37 33.61 54.02
CA GLY A 143 -6.67 33.16 53.52
C GLY A 143 -6.84 33.22 51.99
N ALA A 144 -5.77 33.47 51.24
CA ALA A 144 -5.82 33.40 49.77
C ALA A 144 -6.16 31.97 49.30
N LYS A 145 -7.12 31.83 48.37
CA LYS A 145 -7.50 30.54 47.78
C LYS A 145 -7.22 30.55 46.29
N LYS A 146 -6.68 29.44 45.78
CA LYS A 146 -6.48 29.20 44.35
C LYS A 146 -7.83 29.11 43.63
N ALA A 147 -7.85 29.47 42.35
CA ALA A 147 -9.00 29.22 41.50
C ALA A 147 -9.12 27.71 41.25
N VAL A 148 -10.34 27.20 41.30
CA VAL A 148 -10.64 25.79 41.02
C VAL A 148 -11.37 25.69 39.69
N PHE A 149 -10.80 24.93 38.77
CA PHE A 149 -11.38 24.63 37.46
C PHE A 149 -11.79 23.17 37.39
N LEU A 150 -12.94 22.93 36.75
CA LEU A 150 -13.35 21.59 36.35
C LEU A 150 -12.93 21.39 34.90
N VAL A 151 -11.95 20.52 34.69
CA VAL A 151 -11.41 20.20 33.37
C VAL A 151 -12.05 18.89 32.91
N ASN A 152 -12.68 18.93 31.74
CA ASN A 152 -13.20 17.75 31.08
C ASN A 152 -12.07 17.05 30.32
N VAL A 153 -11.82 15.80 30.69
CA VAL A 153 -10.84 14.92 30.08
C VAL A 153 -11.61 13.80 29.39
N GLY A 154 -11.23 13.50 28.15
CA GLY A 154 -11.81 12.40 27.41
C GLY A 154 -10.76 11.39 26.99
N GLN A 155 -11.05 10.11 27.13
CA GLN A 155 -10.31 9.05 26.48
C GLN A 155 -10.73 8.99 25.00
N MET A 156 -9.77 8.83 24.10
CA MET A 156 -10.08 8.65 22.69
C MET A 156 -10.68 7.26 22.43
N ALA A 157 -11.75 7.21 21.65
CA ALA A 157 -12.28 5.97 21.13
C ALA A 157 -11.35 5.44 20.03
N VAL A 158 -11.14 4.12 19.99
CA VAL A 158 -10.35 3.44 18.96
C VAL A 158 -11.26 2.43 18.28
N ALA A 159 -11.48 2.61 16.98
CA ALA A 159 -12.22 1.66 16.15
C ALA A 159 -11.25 0.86 15.28
N GLU A 160 -11.57 -0.41 15.08
CA GLU A 160 -10.86 -1.33 14.18
C GLU A 160 -11.84 -1.92 13.19
N ALA A 161 -11.51 -1.86 11.89
CA ALA A 161 -12.20 -2.62 10.87
C ALA A 161 -11.23 -3.59 10.19
N VAL A 162 -11.68 -4.82 10.07
CA VAL A 162 -11.04 -5.86 9.25
C VAL A 162 -11.84 -5.98 7.97
N TYR A 163 -11.18 -5.81 6.83
CA TYR A 163 -11.80 -5.88 5.52
C TYR A 163 -10.96 -6.73 4.57
N GLU A 164 -11.61 -7.28 3.55
CA GLU A 164 -11.01 -8.08 2.51
C GLU A 164 -11.15 -7.33 1.18
N THR A 165 -10.03 -6.97 0.56
CA THR A 165 -10.03 -6.37 -0.78
C THR A 165 -9.99 -7.45 -1.85
N PRO A 166 -10.76 -7.29 -2.94
CA PRO A 166 -10.67 -8.19 -4.08
C PRO A 166 -9.27 -8.14 -4.68
N VAL A 167 -8.86 -9.24 -5.31
CA VAL A 167 -7.56 -9.35 -5.97
C VAL A 167 -7.69 -8.82 -7.39
N ASP A 168 -7.04 -7.69 -7.66
CA ASP A 168 -6.90 -7.14 -9.02
C ASP A 168 -5.53 -7.54 -9.59
N LEU A 169 -5.57 -8.47 -10.54
CA LEU A 169 -4.39 -9.07 -11.12
C LEU A 169 -4.23 -8.62 -12.57
N THR A 170 -3.04 -8.12 -12.90
CA THR A 170 -2.66 -7.78 -14.27
C THR A 170 -1.71 -8.83 -14.80
N GLY A 171 -2.03 -9.37 -15.98
CA GLY A 171 -1.20 -10.28 -16.74
C GLY A 171 -0.57 -9.58 -17.94
N CYS A 172 0.68 -9.88 -18.23
CA CYS A 172 1.29 -9.54 -19.51
C CYS A 172 1.35 -10.79 -20.38
N VAL A 173 0.74 -10.74 -21.56
CA VAL A 173 0.77 -11.81 -22.57
C VAL A 173 1.70 -11.43 -23.72
N GLY A 174 2.40 -12.41 -24.27
CA GLY A 174 3.34 -12.22 -25.38
C GLY A 174 3.70 -13.56 -26.03
N SER A 175 4.74 -13.57 -26.86
CA SER A 175 5.26 -14.79 -27.49
C SER A 175 6.12 -15.61 -26.53
N GLU A 176 6.30 -16.90 -26.80
CA GLU A 176 7.21 -17.77 -26.01
C GLU A 176 8.65 -17.26 -26.02
N GLN A 177 9.09 -16.66 -27.14
CA GLN A 177 10.41 -16.03 -27.23
C GLN A 177 10.54 -14.85 -26.25
N MET A 178 9.47 -14.06 -26.09
CA MET A 178 9.44 -12.96 -25.15
C MET A 178 9.42 -13.46 -23.70
N LYS A 179 8.73 -14.57 -23.44
CA LYS A 179 8.74 -15.24 -22.15
C LYS A 179 10.16 -15.66 -21.76
N ASN A 180 10.87 -16.32 -22.67
CA ASN A 180 12.26 -16.72 -22.44
C ASN A 180 13.18 -15.54 -22.13
N LEU A 181 13.02 -14.40 -22.82
CA LEU A 181 13.81 -13.20 -22.53
C LEU A 181 13.54 -12.67 -21.10
N ILE A 182 12.27 -12.59 -20.72
CA ILE A 182 11.86 -12.09 -19.40
C ILE A 182 12.32 -13.04 -18.28
N ASP A 183 12.22 -14.35 -18.49
CA ASP A 183 12.67 -15.35 -17.52
C ASP A 183 14.19 -15.23 -17.29
N GLN A 184 14.98 -15.11 -18.36
CA GLN A 184 16.44 -14.88 -18.27
C GLN A 184 16.77 -13.57 -17.51
N LEU A 185 16.02 -12.49 -17.77
CA LEU A 185 16.20 -11.22 -17.06
C LEU A 185 15.89 -11.34 -15.57
N LYS A 186 14.80 -12.02 -15.21
CA LYS A 186 14.43 -12.26 -13.80
C LYS A 186 15.50 -13.09 -13.09
N GLU A 187 16.01 -14.12 -13.74
CA GLU A 187 17.10 -14.95 -13.19
C GLU A 187 18.38 -14.14 -12.98
N TRP A 188 18.75 -13.30 -13.95
CA TRP A 188 19.90 -12.42 -13.81
C TRP A 188 19.73 -11.41 -12.67
N TYR A 189 18.59 -10.71 -12.59
CA TYR A 189 18.31 -9.78 -11.49
C TYR A 189 18.30 -10.46 -10.12
N LYS A 190 17.84 -11.72 -10.06
CA LYS A 190 17.93 -12.52 -8.84
C LYS A 190 19.38 -12.84 -8.51
N ALA A 191 20.19 -13.24 -9.48
CA ALA A 191 21.60 -13.53 -9.29
C ALA A 191 22.41 -12.30 -8.84
N GLU A 192 22.13 -11.11 -9.39
CA GLU A 192 22.73 -9.85 -8.93
C GLU A 192 22.33 -9.51 -7.49
N ALA A 193 21.11 -9.85 -7.08
CA ALA A 193 20.70 -9.70 -5.69
C ALA A 193 21.46 -10.62 -4.73
N LEU A 194 21.81 -11.84 -5.17
CA LEU A 194 22.60 -12.79 -4.39
C LEU A 194 24.04 -12.30 -4.18
N LYS A 195 24.67 -11.74 -5.22
CA LYS A 195 26.06 -11.25 -5.15
C LYS A 195 26.25 -10.13 -4.12
N ASN A 196 25.23 -9.28 -3.98
CA ASN A 196 25.27 -8.12 -3.09
C ASN A 196 24.81 -8.43 -1.66
N SER A 197 24.72 -9.72 -1.28
CA SER A 197 24.35 -10.18 0.07
C SER A 197 23.01 -9.66 0.60
N PHE A 198 22.08 -9.24 -0.28
CA PHE A 198 20.76 -8.73 0.14
C PHE A 198 19.92 -9.79 0.86
N LEU A 199 20.22 -11.07 0.68
CA LEU A 199 19.55 -12.17 1.36
C LEU A 199 19.80 -12.23 2.87
N PHE A 200 20.89 -11.63 3.36
CA PHE A 200 21.33 -11.78 4.75
C PHE A 200 20.95 -10.58 5.63
N LEU A 201 20.25 -9.59 5.08
CA LEU A 201 19.87 -8.37 5.81
C LEU A 201 18.39 -8.43 6.22
N PRO A 202 18.07 -8.63 7.51
CA PRO A 202 16.71 -8.89 8.00
C PRO A 202 15.73 -7.72 7.79
N ASP A 203 16.22 -6.51 7.56
CA ASP A 203 15.42 -5.29 7.49
C ASP A 203 15.29 -4.69 6.09
N LYS A 204 15.76 -5.40 5.04
CA LYS A 204 15.65 -4.88 3.68
C LYS A 204 14.21 -4.88 3.18
N ARG A 205 13.77 -3.69 2.76
CA ARG A 205 12.44 -3.43 2.21
C ARG A 205 12.57 -3.13 0.73
N CYS A 206 11.55 -3.47 -0.03
CA CYS A 206 11.43 -3.09 -1.43
C CYS A 206 11.42 -1.57 -1.52
N GLU A 207 12.25 -1.01 -2.39
CA GLU A 207 12.37 0.45 -2.53
C GLU A 207 11.09 1.10 -3.07
N GLU A 208 10.29 0.35 -3.82
CA GLU A 208 9.02 0.82 -4.40
C GLU A 208 7.83 0.67 -3.44
N CYS A 209 7.60 -0.53 -2.90
CA CYS A 209 6.40 -0.79 -2.09
C CYS A 209 6.63 -0.80 -0.57
N GLY A 210 7.87 -0.65 -0.10
CA GLY A 210 8.21 -0.68 1.33
C GLY A 210 7.98 -2.02 2.04
N LYS A 211 7.50 -3.05 1.33
CA LYS A 211 7.27 -4.40 1.87
C LYS A 211 8.60 -5.11 2.12
N PRO A 212 8.68 -5.96 3.16
CA PRO A 212 9.89 -6.73 3.43
C PRO A 212 10.23 -7.64 2.24
N LEU A 213 11.50 -7.63 1.84
CA LEU A 213 12.03 -8.49 0.78
C LEU A 213 12.24 -9.90 1.34
N LYS A 214 11.18 -10.72 1.38
CA LYS A 214 11.28 -12.10 1.83
C LYS A 214 11.92 -12.98 0.74
N ASN A 215 13.02 -13.65 1.07
CA ASN A 215 13.74 -14.74 0.39
C ASN A 215 14.15 -14.58 -1.10
N ASN A 216 13.57 -13.68 -1.89
CA ASN A 216 13.90 -13.51 -3.32
C ASN A 216 13.86 -12.03 -3.75
N PRO A 217 14.82 -11.20 -3.31
CA PRO A 217 14.99 -9.86 -3.85
C PRO A 217 15.45 -9.91 -5.31
N PHE A 218 15.08 -8.88 -6.08
CA PHE A 218 15.55 -8.67 -7.44
C PHE A 218 16.31 -7.34 -7.48
N VAL A 219 17.52 -7.34 -8.04
CA VAL A 219 18.30 -6.12 -8.26
C VAL A 219 18.17 -5.72 -9.71
N THR A 220 17.41 -4.65 -9.94
CA THR A 220 17.39 -3.93 -11.21
C THR A 220 18.49 -2.86 -11.20
N PRO A 221 18.79 -2.17 -12.31
CA PRO A 221 19.95 -1.28 -12.41
C PRO A 221 20.05 -0.21 -11.32
N ASN A 222 18.89 0.30 -10.89
CA ASN A 222 18.81 1.41 -9.94
C ASN A 222 18.04 1.05 -8.67
N HIS A 223 17.42 -0.14 -8.61
CA HIS A 223 16.47 -0.46 -7.55
C HIS A 223 16.53 -1.90 -7.07
N VAL A 224 16.32 -2.06 -5.76
CA VAL A 224 16.07 -3.37 -5.13
C VAL A 224 14.57 -3.58 -4.93
N LEU A 225 14.01 -4.53 -5.67
CA LEU A 225 12.57 -4.73 -5.80
C LEU A 225 12.13 -6.10 -5.27
N CYS A 226 10.86 -6.17 -4.83
CA CYS A 226 10.19 -7.44 -4.64
C CYS A 226 9.75 -8.02 -5.98
N GLU A 227 9.34 -9.29 -6.01
CA GLU A 227 8.88 -9.93 -7.26
C GLU A 227 7.72 -9.17 -7.92
N ASN A 228 6.74 -8.72 -7.12
CA ASN A 228 5.58 -8.00 -7.67
C ASN A 228 6.00 -6.68 -8.34
N CYS A 229 6.87 -5.90 -7.69
CA CYS A 229 7.39 -4.64 -8.24
C CYS A 229 8.29 -4.89 -9.46
N THR A 230 9.05 -5.99 -9.47
CA THR A 230 9.86 -6.39 -10.64
C THR A 230 8.98 -6.77 -11.83
N ASN A 231 7.93 -7.57 -11.59
CA ASN A 231 6.97 -7.94 -12.62
C ASN A 231 6.20 -6.71 -13.14
N LEU A 232 5.88 -5.74 -12.26
CA LEU A 232 5.29 -4.46 -12.66
C LEU A 232 6.24 -3.63 -13.53
N PHE A 233 7.52 -3.49 -13.13
CA PHE A 233 8.55 -2.79 -13.90
C PHE A 233 8.73 -3.39 -15.30
N LEU A 234 8.91 -4.71 -15.39
CA LEU A 234 9.05 -5.41 -16.66
C LEU A 234 7.75 -5.35 -17.49
N GLY A 235 6.58 -5.45 -16.86
CA GLY A 235 5.29 -5.37 -17.53
C GLY A 235 4.92 -3.95 -18.01
N THR A 236 5.59 -2.93 -17.47
CA THR A 236 5.39 -1.52 -17.84
C THR A 236 6.46 -0.94 -18.76
N THR A 237 7.56 -1.67 -18.95
CA THR A 237 8.68 -1.30 -19.82
C THR A 237 8.23 -1.16 -21.29
N ASN A 238 8.70 -0.10 -21.96
CA ASN A 238 8.57 0.02 -23.41
C ASN A 238 9.57 -0.91 -24.10
N TRP A 239 9.12 -2.13 -24.38
CA TRP A 239 9.98 -3.19 -24.92
C TRP A 239 10.51 -2.90 -26.31
N SER A 240 9.79 -2.12 -27.12
CA SER A 240 10.27 -1.71 -28.45
C SER A 240 11.57 -0.89 -28.37
N LEU A 241 11.67 -0.03 -27.36
CA LEU A 241 12.86 0.79 -27.09
C LEU A 241 13.89 0.00 -26.29
N ALA A 242 13.45 -0.76 -25.28
CA ALA A 242 14.35 -1.56 -24.44
C ALA A 242 15.12 -2.60 -25.24
N ILE A 243 14.49 -3.28 -26.20
CA ILE A 243 15.19 -4.25 -27.06
C ILE A 243 16.22 -3.55 -27.96
N LYS A 244 15.94 -2.35 -28.47
CA LYS A 244 16.91 -1.58 -29.27
C LYS A 244 18.13 -1.18 -28.45
N HIS A 245 17.94 -0.78 -27.19
CA HIS A 245 18.99 -0.27 -26.30
C HIS A 245 19.02 -1.02 -24.96
N ILE A 246 19.26 -2.33 -25.00
CA ILE A 246 19.06 -3.21 -23.83
C ILE A 246 19.94 -2.86 -22.65
N ASN A 247 21.22 -2.53 -22.89
CA ASN A 247 22.14 -2.11 -21.83
C ASN A 247 21.75 -0.77 -21.20
N LEU A 248 21.13 0.12 -21.98
CA LEU A 248 20.71 1.42 -21.47
C LEU A 248 19.46 1.28 -20.59
N HIS A 249 18.52 0.44 -20.99
CA HIS A 249 17.22 0.31 -20.31
C HIS A 249 17.21 -0.70 -19.17
N LEU A 250 17.95 -1.80 -19.29
CA LEU A 250 17.91 -2.92 -18.36
C LEU A 250 19.18 -3.04 -17.50
N GLY A 251 20.17 -2.16 -17.73
CA GLY A 251 21.35 -1.96 -16.89
C GLY A 251 22.69 -2.18 -17.59
N PRO A 252 23.77 -1.57 -17.08
CA PRO A 252 25.11 -1.97 -17.49
C PRO A 252 25.36 -3.43 -17.07
N GLY A 253 26.01 -4.21 -17.95
CA GLY A 253 26.40 -5.58 -17.64
C GLY A 253 25.34 -6.66 -17.92
N VAL A 254 24.31 -6.37 -18.72
CA VAL A 254 23.38 -7.41 -19.20
C VAL A 254 24.17 -8.57 -19.83
N PRO A 255 23.94 -9.83 -19.40
CA PRO A 255 24.62 -11.00 -19.95
C PRO A 255 24.46 -11.13 -21.47
N LYS A 256 25.51 -11.58 -22.16
CA LYS A 256 25.49 -11.79 -23.63
C LYS A 256 24.32 -12.66 -24.08
N SER A 257 23.96 -13.70 -23.32
CA SER A 257 22.82 -14.58 -23.62
C SER A 257 21.48 -13.85 -23.71
N ILE A 258 21.25 -12.84 -22.85
CA ILE A 258 20.06 -12.00 -22.88
C ILE A 258 20.10 -11.06 -24.09
N ILE A 259 21.27 -10.50 -24.40
CA ILE A 259 21.46 -9.64 -25.58
C ILE A 259 21.15 -10.43 -26.86
N GLU A 260 21.72 -11.61 -27.03
CA GLU A 260 21.48 -12.49 -28.18
C GLU A 260 20.00 -12.88 -28.31
N THR A 261 19.33 -13.19 -27.19
CA THR A 261 17.89 -13.48 -27.17
C THR A 261 17.07 -12.26 -27.61
N SER A 262 17.44 -11.06 -27.16
CA SER A 262 16.79 -9.82 -27.58
C SER A 262 16.99 -9.49 -29.06
N GLU A 263 18.15 -9.83 -29.63
CA GLU A 263 18.44 -9.63 -31.05
C GLU A 263 17.63 -10.57 -31.93
N ARG A 264 17.46 -11.84 -31.53
CA ARG A 264 16.56 -12.78 -32.24
C ARG A 264 15.12 -12.26 -32.30
N LEU A 265 14.64 -11.64 -31.22
CA LEU A 265 13.33 -10.98 -31.17
C LEU A 265 13.21 -9.77 -32.12
N LYS A 266 14.31 -9.05 -32.43
CA LYS A 266 14.32 -7.98 -33.45
C LYS A 266 14.10 -8.55 -34.85
N HIS A 267 14.78 -9.64 -35.17
CA HIS A 267 14.71 -10.26 -36.50
C HIS A 267 13.36 -10.93 -36.77
N HIS A 268 12.74 -11.53 -35.74
CA HIS A 268 11.43 -12.14 -35.88
C HIS A 268 10.33 -11.14 -36.22
N LYS A 269 10.40 -9.92 -35.67
CA LYS A 269 9.43 -8.85 -35.97
C LYS A 269 9.55 -8.34 -37.42
N LYS A 270 10.77 -8.25 -37.96
CA LYS A 270 11.02 -7.83 -39.35
C LYS A 270 10.51 -8.82 -40.40
N ASN A 271 10.25 -10.08 -40.03
CA ASN A 271 9.75 -11.10 -40.96
C ASN A 271 8.21 -11.21 -40.95
N ILE A 272 7.53 -10.50 -40.05
CA ILE A 272 6.06 -10.51 -39.90
C ILE A 272 5.43 -9.21 -40.44
N GLU A 273 6.19 -8.11 -40.48
CA GLU A 273 5.82 -6.84 -41.13
C GLU A 273 6.04 -6.89 -42.64
#